data_AF-A0A936V280-F1
#
_entry.id   AF-A0A936V280-F1
#
_cell.length_a   1.000
_cell.length_b   1.000
_cell.length_c   1.000
_cell.angle_alpha   90.00
_cell.angle_beta   90.00
_cell.angle_gamma   90.00
#
_symmetry.space_group_name_H-M   'P 1'
#
loop_
_entity.id
_entity.type
_entity.pdbx_description
1 polymer ?
#
loop_
_entity_poly.entity_id
_entity_poly.type
_entity_poly.pdbx_seq_one_letter_code
_entity_poly.pdbx_strand_id
1 'polypeptide(L)'
;MFSKKNDDASLSEVHESVDTTGAKKGWRRIFSFLGPAYLVSVGYMDPGNWATDLAGGSKFGYTLIWVLLMSNLMAMLLQGLSARLGIVRGRDLAQANRETYPKPVNFILYILAEIAIAATDLAEVLGMAIGIQLLTGLPLVWGVSITVLDTFLLLYLQRLGIRKMEAFIISLVGIIGISFLIEIILAKPDMAELATGFIPTAMSDEALYIAIGIIGATVMPHNLYLHSALVQTRKIDRTDAGIRQAIKFNRIDTTIALNLAFLVNAAILVVAASVFFKTGNSDVAEIKEAHRLLPSFLGNLAPILFAVALIAAGQSSTITGTLAGQIIMEGYLSLRINPLLRRLITRLVAIIPALIVIIIYGEENVDALLILSQVILSLQLGFAIIPLIHFVSDKKTMGKFAINTLQKIAAWLIASVLVFLNLKMLVNEMGDVFTNGVLWQQVLLSAAGLVCLALLVYIIFNPVKPKIKKTASIQIHPEIHTLKKLDIPSFNKIAIALDFSEHDEKLLAYAIGQGKANTHYLLIHIVESASAKLFGHESDDYESRIDKERMDSYVATLQERGFTAEGFLGYRNRSKEIVRIAKNVQADMLVMGAHGHTGLKDFIYGETVNTVRHELKIPVLIVNL
;
A
#
# COMPACT_ATOMS: atom_id res chain seq x y z
N MET A 1 -29.63 -6.71 -7.80
CA MET A 1 -29.18 -7.01 -6.42
C MET A 1 -27.66 -6.88 -6.37
N PHE A 2 -27.14 -5.65 -6.39
CA PHE A 2 -25.70 -5.38 -6.28
C PHE A 2 -25.42 -5.10 -4.80
N SER A 3 -24.66 -6.01 -4.17
CA SER A 3 -24.18 -5.83 -2.80
C SER A 3 -23.40 -4.53 -2.69
N LYS A 4 -23.84 -3.59 -1.83
CA LYS A 4 -23.11 -2.38 -1.48
C LYS A 4 -21.73 -2.81 -0.95
N LYS A 5 -20.65 -2.45 -1.67
CA LYS A 5 -19.27 -2.62 -1.20
C LYS A 5 -19.13 -1.90 0.15
N ASN A 6 -18.68 -2.62 1.18
CA ASN A 6 -18.27 -2.03 2.45
C ASN A 6 -17.08 -1.09 2.21
N ASP A 7 -17.32 0.22 2.27
CA ASP A 7 -16.28 1.24 2.05
C ASP A 7 -15.21 1.33 3.15
N ASP A 8 -15.30 0.48 4.18
CA ASP A 8 -14.37 0.46 5.31
C ASP A 8 -13.66 -0.91 5.49
N ALA A 9 -13.79 -1.81 4.51
CA ALA A 9 -13.08 -3.08 4.52
C ALA A 9 -11.60 -2.89 4.15
N SER A 10 -10.70 -3.47 4.94
CA SER A 10 -9.26 -3.49 4.64
C SER A 10 -9.01 -4.28 3.36
N LEU A 11 -8.18 -3.74 2.46
CA LEU A 11 -7.90 -4.31 1.14
C LEU A 11 -9.18 -4.67 0.37
N SER A 12 -10.11 -3.71 0.26
CA SER A 12 -11.45 -3.93 -0.34
C SER A 12 -11.47 -4.55 -1.74
N GLU A 13 -10.36 -4.52 -2.47
CA GLU A 13 -10.17 -5.15 -3.78
C GLU A 13 -10.02 -6.68 -3.70
N VAL A 14 -9.45 -7.19 -2.60
CA VAL A 14 -9.15 -8.63 -2.37
C VAL A 14 -9.74 -9.17 -1.06
N HIS A 15 -10.52 -8.36 -0.34
CA HIS A 15 -11.18 -8.73 0.90
C HIS A 15 -12.14 -9.91 0.67
N GLU A 16 -11.99 -10.98 1.46
CA GLU A 16 -12.73 -12.25 1.31
C GLU A 16 -12.72 -12.85 -0.11
N SER A 17 -11.73 -12.52 -0.96
CA SER A 17 -11.70 -12.98 -2.35
C SER A 17 -11.45 -14.49 -2.49
N VAL A 18 -10.86 -15.13 -1.48
CA VAL A 18 -10.60 -16.57 -1.48
C VAL A 18 -11.62 -17.28 -0.59
N ASP A 19 -12.54 -18.00 -1.22
CA ASP A 19 -13.52 -18.80 -0.49
C ASP A 19 -12.88 -20.04 0.15
N THR A 20 -12.89 -20.06 1.48
CA THR A 20 -12.42 -21.17 2.32
C THR A 20 -13.56 -21.93 3.00
N THR A 21 -14.82 -21.49 2.80
CA THR A 21 -16.03 -22.04 3.43
C THR A 21 -16.61 -23.25 2.69
N GLY A 22 -16.24 -23.42 1.42
CA GLY A 22 -16.66 -24.57 0.60
C GLY A 22 -16.22 -25.92 1.17
N ALA A 23 -16.93 -26.99 0.79
CA ALA A 23 -16.71 -28.37 1.23
C ALA A 23 -15.43 -29.04 0.67
N LYS A 24 -14.32 -28.30 0.56
CA LYS A 24 -13.02 -28.87 0.18
C LYS A 24 -12.54 -29.80 1.31
N LYS A 25 -12.15 -31.03 0.96
CA LYS A 25 -11.65 -32.04 1.91
C LYS A 25 -10.12 -32.16 1.85
N GLY A 26 -9.50 -32.54 2.97
CA GLY A 26 -8.07 -32.86 3.08
C GLY A 26 -7.12 -31.71 2.77
N TRP A 27 -6.00 -32.01 2.11
CA TRP A 27 -4.92 -31.08 1.76
C TRP A 27 -5.40 -29.88 0.92
N ARG A 28 -6.41 -30.06 0.06
CA ARG A 28 -6.98 -28.96 -0.75
C ARG A 28 -7.63 -27.86 0.11
N ARG A 29 -8.12 -28.19 1.30
CA ARG A 29 -8.61 -27.21 2.26
C ARG A 29 -7.44 -26.46 2.89
N ILE A 30 -6.39 -27.16 3.31
CA ILE A 30 -5.18 -26.55 3.88
C ILE A 30 -4.58 -25.54 2.88
N PHE A 31 -4.35 -25.94 1.63
CA PHE A 31 -3.85 -25.05 0.55
C PHE A 31 -4.78 -23.87 0.21
N SER A 32 -6.01 -23.83 0.72
CA SER A 32 -6.87 -22.64 0.60
C SER A 32 -6.66 -21.61 1.70
N PHE A 33 -6.15 -22.01 2.86
CA PHE A 33 -5.78 -21.12 3.95
C PHE A 33 -4.33 -20.65 3.88
N LEU A 34 -3.44 -21.46 3.27
CA LEU A 34 -2.04 -21.08 3.07
C LEU A 34 -1.92 -19.89 2.10
N GLY A 35 -1.00 -18.97 2.37
CA GLY A 35 -0.69 -17.84 1.51
C GLY A 35 -0.38 -16.55 2.27
N PRO A 36 -1.28 -16.05 3.14
CA PRO A 36 -1.09 -14.78 3.85
C PRO A 36 0.23 -14.72 4.62
N ALA A 37 0.61 -15.80 5.32
CA ALA A 37 1.86 -15.80 6.07
C ALA A 37 3.12 -15.87 5.18
N TYR A 38 3.03 -16.46 3.98
CA TYR A 38 4.15 -16.48 3.04
C TYR A 38 4.46 -15.08 2.49
N LEU A 39 3.42 -14.26 2.27
CA LEU A 39 3.62 -12.84 1.94
C LEU A 39 4.31 -12.10 3.08
N VAL A 40 3.95 -12.43 4.32
CA VAL A 40 4.54 -11.77 5.50
C VAL A 40 5.97 -12.23 5.73
N SER A 41 6.28 -13.52 5.54
CA SER A 41 7.63 -14.07 5.78
C SER A 41 8.69 -13.52 4.85
N VAL A 42 8.28 -12.98 3.70
CA VAL A 42 9.20 -12.40 2.71
C VAL A 42 9.91 -11.16 3.25
N GLY A 43 9.21 -10.29 3.99
CA GLY A 43 9.87 -9.14 4.61
C GLY A 43 10.94 -9.55 5.63
N TYR A 44 10.91 -10.78 6.13
CA TYR A 44 11.94 -11.33 7.02
C TYR A 44 13.17 -11.88 6.26
N MET A 45 13.15 -11.83 4.92
CA MET A 45 14.23 -12.28 4.04
C MET A 45 14.78 -11.11 3.20
N ASP A 46 14.43 -9.87 3.55
CA ASP A 46 14.80 -8.67 2.80
C ASP A 46 16.31 -8.36 2.91
N PRO A 47 16.87 -7.55 2.00
CA PRO A 47 18.29 -7.18 2.03
C PRO A 47 18.75 -6.52 3.33
N GLY A 48 17.84 -5.88 4.08
CA GLY A 48 18.13 -5.29 5.38
C GLY A 48 18.58 -6.33 6.41
N ASN A 49 17.91 -7.48 6.47
CA ASN A 49 18.29 -8.60 7.33
C ASN A 49 19.66 -9.21 6.95
N TRP A 50 20.01 -9.21 5.65
CA TRP A 50 21.23 -9.85 5.17
C TRP A 50 22.48 -9.15 5.70
N ALA A 51 22.48 -7.81 5.77
CA ALA A 51 23.62 -7.05 6.29
C ALA A 51 23.95 -7.47 7.74
N THR A 52 22.92 -7.61 8.58
CA THR A 52 23.10 -8.04 9.97
C THR A 52 23.50 -9.51 10.11
N ASP A 53 23.00 -10.38 9.25
CA ASP A 53 23.32 -11.82 9.26
C ASP A 53 24.74 -12.09 8.76
N LEU A 54 25.16 -11.40 7.69
CA LEU A 54 26.52 -11.45 7.15
C LEU A 54 27.53 -10.95 8.18
N ALA A 55 27.29 -9.77 8.75
CA ALA A 55 28.16 -9.19 9.77
C ALA A 55 28.22 -10.05 11.04
N GLY A 56 27.09 -10.65 11.43
CA GLY A 56 27.02 -11.57 12.56
C GLY A 56 27.84 -12.84 12.34
N GLY A 57 27.72 -13.44 11.14
CA GLY A 57 28.46 -14.64 10.78
C GLY A 57 29.95 -14.39 10.59
N SER A 58 30.32 -13.32 9.89
CA SER A 58 31.72 -12.98 9.59
C SER A 58 32.52 -12.59 10.84
N LYS A 59 31.91 -11.92 11.83
CA LYS A 59 32.59 -11.48 13.05
C LYS A 59 32.51 -12.46 14.21
N PHE A 60 31.40 -13.17 14.36
CA PHE A 60 31.12 -13.98 15.56
C PHE A 60 30.90 -15.46 15.26
N GLY A 61 31.14 -15.90 14.03
CA GLY A 61 30.92 -17.28 13.62
C GLY A 61 29.46 -17.70 13.83
N TYR A 62 29.24 -18.89 14.40
CA TYR A 62 27.90 -19.41 14.66
C TYR A 62 27.21 -18.85 15.91
N THR A 63 27.89 -17.99 16.68
CA THR A 63 27.44 -17.58 18.02
C THR A 63 26.09 -16.88 18.02
N LEU A 64 25.73 -16.15 16.95
CA LEU A 64 24.49 -15.37 16.88
C LEU A 64 23.29 -16.17 16.32
N ILE A 65 23.43 -17.46 16.03
CA ILE A 65 22.30 -18.31 15.56
C ILE A 65 21.20 -18.39 16.62
N TRP A 66 21.54 -18.49 17.90
CA TRP A 66 20.53 -18.51 18.96
C TRP A 66 19.74 -17.19 19.03
N VAL A 67 20.37 -16.05 18.73
CA VAL A 67 19.71 -14.74 18.66
C VAL A 67 18.70 -14.72 17.51
N LEU A 68 19.11 -15.20 16.33
CA LEU A 68 18.21 -15.38 15.18
C LEU A 68 17.01 -16.26 15.51
N LEU A 69 17.24 -17.39 16.18
CA LEU A 69 16.16 -18.29 16.60
C LEU A 69 15.22 -17.59 17.57
N MET A 70 15.77 -16.90 18.58
CA MET A 70 14.97 -16.18 19.58
C MET A 70 14.13 -15.09 18.92
N SER A 71 14.71 -14.33 17.98
CA SER A 71 13.95 -13.32 17.25
C SER A 71 12.86 -13.90 16.37
N ASN A 72 13.10 -15.04 15.70
CA ASN A 72 12.06 -15.76 14.96
C ASN A 72 10.92 -16.23 15.89
N LEU A 73 11.23 -16.69 17.11
CA LEU A 73 10.19 -17.03 18.10
C LEU A 73 9.36 -15.79 18.50
N MET A 74 10.01 -14.63 18.68
CA MET A 74 9.31 -13.37 18.95
C MET A 74 8.39 -12.99 17.78
N ALA A 75 8.91 -13.05 16.55
CA ALA A 75 8.18 -12.76 15.33
C ALA A 75 6.97 -13.67 15.19
N MET A 76 7.12 -14.98 15.37
CA MET A 76 6.00 -15.93 15.30
C MET A 76 4.89 -15.61 16.31
N LEU A 77 5.25 -15.21 17.54
CA LEU A 77 4.26 -14.81 18.53
C LEU A 77 3.53 -13.54 18.08
N LEU A 78 4.26 -12.47 17.76
CA LEU A 78 3.69 -11.17 17.37
C LEU A 78 2.86 -11.25 16.08
N GLN A 79 3.33 -12.00 15.09
CA GLN A 79 2.59 -12.26 13.85
C GLN A 79 1.33 -13.09 14.11
N GLY A 80 1.41 -14.09 14.99
CA GLY A 80 0.24 -14.84 15.43
C GLY A 80 -0.80 -13.97 16.16
N LEU A 81 -0.37 -12.93 16.88
CA LEU A 81 -1.26 -11.94 17.50
C LEU A 81 -1.89 -11.01 16.45
N SER A 82 -1.10 -10.51 15.50
CA SER A 82 -1.57 -9.67 14.40
C SER A 82 -2.62 -10.38 13.54
N ALA A 83 -2.33 -11.61 13.11
CA ALA A 83 -3.27 -12.43 12.38
C ALA A 83 -4.56 -12.69 13.17
N ARG A 84 -4.45 -12.95 14.48
CA ARG A 84 -5.62 -13.16 15.35
C ARG A 84 -6.50 -11.91 15.42
N LEU A 85 -5.91 -10.71 15.48
CA LEU A 85 -6.66 -9.46 15.44
C LEU A 85 -7.51 -9.38 14.16
N GLY A 86 -6.89 -9.61 12.99
CA GLY A 86 -7.56 -9.60 11.69
C GLY A 86 -8.68 -10.64 11.57
N ILE A 87 -8.40 -11.89 11.97
CA ILE A 87 -9.35 -13.00 11.90
C ILE A 87 -10.57 -12.76 12.81
N VAL A 88 -10.34 -12.33 14.05
CA VAL A 88 -11.40 -12.21 15.06
C VAL A 88 -12.19 -10.92 14.85
N ARG A 89 -11.53 -9.76 14.81
CA ARG A 89 -12.22 -8.47 14.70
C ARG A 89 -12.66 -8.15 13.28
N GLY A 90 -12.04 -8.73 12.24
CA GLY A 90 -12.25 -8.29 10.85
C GLY A 90 -11.75 -6.86 10.62
N ARG A 91 -10.73 -6.46 11.37
CA ARG A 91 -10.08 -5.15 11.31
C ARG A 91 -8.59 -5.34 11.26
N ASP A 92 -7.91 -4.56 10.42
CA ASP A 92 -6.45 -4.49 10.48
C ASP A 92 -5.98 -3.62 11.65
N LEU A 93 -4.68 -3.70 11.97
CA LEU A 93 -4.09 -2.98 13.10
C LEU A 93 -4.20 -1.45 12.96
N ALA A 94 -4.10 -0.90 11.74
CA ALA A 94 -4.20 0.54 11.51
C ALA A 94 -5.65 1.02 11.72
N GLN A 95 -6.64 0.27 11.26
CA GLN A 95 -8.06 0.51 11.53
C GLN A 95 -8.36 0.46 13.04
N ALA A 96 -7.83 -0.55 13.75
CA ALA A 96 -8.02 -0.68 15.19
C ALA A 96 -7.38 0.48 15.98
N ASN A 97 -6.22 0.98 15.53
CA ASN A 97 -5.61 2.19 16.06
C ASN A 97 -6.50 3.41 15.82
N ARG A 98 -6.99 3.59 14.58
CA ARG A 98 -7.89 4.69 14.21
C ARG A 98 -9.13 4.76 15.09
N GLU A 99 -9.74 3.61 15.38
CA GLU A 99 -10.93 3.49 16.23
C GLU A 99 -10.67 3.81 17.72
N THR A 100 -9.43 3.64 18.19
CA THR A 100 -9.09 3.72 19.63
C THR A 100 -8.51 5.08 20.04
N TYR A 101 -7.58 5.61 19.23
CA TYR A 101 -6.84 6.82 19.54
C TYR A 101 -7.53 8.07 18.96
N PRO A 102 -7.31 9.27 19.54
CA PRO A 102 -7.82 10.51 18.98
C PRO A 102 -7.12 10.86 17.66
N LYS A 103 -7.79 11.67 16.81
CA LYS A 103 -7.30 12.04 15.47
C LYS A 103 -5.83 12.53 15.42
N PRO A 104 -5.35 13.40 16.35
CA PRO A 104 -3.96 13.85 16.30
C PRO A 104 -2.95 12.72 16.53
N VAL A 105 -3.23 11.83 17.49
CA VAL A 105 -2.36 10.68 17.80
C VAL A 105 -2.35 9.69 16.64
N ASN A 106 -3.51 9.42 16.04
CA ASN A 106 -3.58 8.58 14.84
C ASN A 106 -2.79 9.16 13.67
N PHE A 107 -2.86 10.48 13.46
CA PHE A 107 -2.11 11.12 12.40
C PHE A 107 -0.59 11.01 12.62
N ILE A 108 -0.12 11.21 13.86
CA ILE A 108 1.30 11.03 14.20
C ILE A 108 1.72 9.57 13.97
N LEU A 109 0.92 8.59 14.41
CA LEU A 109 1.19 7.17 14.21
C LEU A 109 1.23 6.77 12.72
N TYR A 110 0.38 7.38 11.90
CA TYR A 110 0.41 7.23 10.46
C TYR A 110 1.72 7.76 9.87
N ILE A 111 2.14 8.97 10.24
CA ILE A 111 3.39 9.56 9.74
C ILE A 111 4.59 8.69 10.10
N LEU A 112 4.68 8.23 11.35
CA LEU A 112 5.77 7.34 11.78
C LEU A 112 5.74 6.01 11.01
N ALA A 113 4.55 5.45 10.75
CA ALA A 113 4.39 4.22 9.97
C ALA A 113 4.83 4.41 8.50
N GLU A 114 4.47 5.52 7.86
CA GLU A 114 4.89 5.80 6.48
C GLU A 114 6.38 6.09 6.36
N ILE A 115 6.98 6.77 7.34
CA ILE A 115 8.43 6.96 7.40
C ILE A 115 9.14 5.59 7.48
N ALA A 116 8.62 4.67 8.29
CA ALA A 116 9.17 3.31 8.39
C ALA A 116 9.01 2.51 7.09
N ILE A 117 7.89 2.66 6.37
CA ILE A 117 7.69 2.04 5.05
C ILE A 117 8.69 2.61 4.04
N ALA A 118 8.86 3.93 3.99
CA ALA A 118 9.82 4.57 3.10
C ALA A 118 11.27 4.12 3.39
N ALA A 119 11.62 3.96 4.68
CA ALA A 119 12.91 3.39 5.07
C ALA A 119 13.05 1.92 4.64
N THR A 120 11.99 1.12 4.74
CA THR A 120 12.01 -0.28 4.26
C THR A 120 12.21 -0.31 2.74
N ASP A 121 11.43 0.50 2.01
CA ASP A 121 11.50 0.61 0.55
C ASP A 121 12.89 1.05 0.09
N LEU A 122 13.55 1.95 0.83
CA LEU A 122 14.95 2.32 0.60
C LEU A 122 15.89 1.10 0.68
N ALA A 123 15.77 0.27 1.71
CA ALA A 123 16.61 -0.92 1.87
C ALA A 123 16.41 -1.92 0.72
N GLU A 124 15.17 -2.12 0.31
CA GLU A 124 14.80 -3.03 -0.77
C GLU A 124 15.30 -2.57 -2.14
N VAL A 125 15.14 -1.27 -2.44
CA VAL A 125 15.65 -0.65 -3.67
C VAL A 125 17.15 -0.81 -3.73
N LEU A 126 17.85 -0.45 -2.65
CA LEU A 126 19.31 -0.50 -2.60
C LEU A 126 19.81 -1.95 -2.74
N GLY A 127 19.22 -2.89 -2.00
CA GLY A 127 19.58 -4.30 -2.12
C GLY A 127 19.37 -4.85 -3.53
N MET A 128 18.23 -4.55 -4.14
CA MET A 128 17.97 -4.95 -5.53
C MET A 128 18.94 -4.30 -6.52
N ALA A 129 19.21 -3.00 -6.37
CA ALA A 129 20.14 -2.27 -7.21
C ALA A 129 21.57 -2.83 -7.08
N ILE A 130 22.01 -3.17 -5.87
CA ILE A 130 23.27 -3.86 -5.60
C ILE A 130 23.26 -5.22 -6.30
N GLY A 131 22.19 -6.03 -6.16
CA GLY A 131 22.10 -7.31 -6.86
C GLY A 131 22.21 -7.20 -8.38
N ILE A 132 21.57 -6.18 -8.98
CA ILE A 132 21.70 -5.89 -10.43
C ILE A 132 23.15 -5.49 -10.76
N GLN A 133 23.77 -4.61 -9.98
CA GLN A 133 25.16 -4.18 -10.15
C GLN A 133 26.12 -5.38 -10.08
N LEU A 134 25.94 -6.27 -9.12
CA LEU A 134 26.79 -7.45 -8.94
C LEU A 134 26.65 -8.45 -10.10
N LEU A 135 25.44 -8.60 -10.66
CA LEU A 135 25.18 -9.52 -11.77
C LEU A 135 25.64 -8.98 -13.13
N THR A 136 25.47 -7.67 -13.37
CA THR A 136 25.61 -7.05 -14.70
C THR A 136 26.80 -6.13 -14.83
N GLY A 137 27.41 -5.71 -13.71
CA GLY A 137 28.43 -4.65 -13.67
C GLY A 137 27.87 -3.24 -13.89
N LEU A 138 26.55 -3.05 -13.96
CA LEU A 138 25.95 -1.73 -14.14
C LEU A 138 26.20 -0.81 -12.94
N PRO A 139 26.49 0.50 -13.14
CA PRO A 139 26.62 1.45 -12.04
C PRO A 139 25.36 1.51 -11.16
N LEU A 140 25.53 1.72 -9.85
CA LEU A 140 24.43 1.64 -8.89
C LEU A 140 23.28 2.62 -9.20
N VAL A 141 23.59 3.81 -9.73
CA VAL A 141 22.58 4.81 -10.16
C VAL A 141 21.62 4.23 -11.20
N TRP A 142 22.14 3.45 -12.16
CA TRP A 142 21.32 2.77 -13.16
C TRP A 142 20.55 1.61 -12.56
N GLY A 143 21.17 0.84 -11.65
CA GLY A 143 20.50 -0.18 -10.87
C GLY A 143 19.27 0.37 -10.14
N VAL A 144 19.44 1.46 -9.38
CA VAL A 144 18.36 2.16 -8.66
C VAL A 144 17.30 2.67 -9.64
N SER A 145 17.69 3.25 -10.78
CA SER A 145 16.73 3.73 -11.78
C SER A 145 15.88 2.61 -12.39
N ILE A 146 16.48 1.45 -12.65
CA ILE A 146 15.77 0.26 -13.16
C ILE A 146 14.73 -0.23 -12.15
N THR A 147 15.01 -0.10 -10.85
CA THR A 147 14.05 -0.53 -9.81
C THR A 147 12.69 0.15 -9.93
N VAL A 148 12.60 1.38 -10.46
CA VAL A 148 11.31 2.07 -10.66
C VAL A 148 10.35 1.27 -11.54
N LEU A 149 10.88 0.49 -12.50
CA LEU A 149 10.09 -0.29 -13.45
C LEU A 149 9.29 -1.41 -12.78
N ASP A 150 9.70 -1.86 -11.60
CA ASP A 150 8.94 -2.86 -10.88
C ASP A 150 7.55 -2.35 -10.47
N THR A 151 7.33 -1.03 -10.46
CA THR A 151 6.02 -0.38 -10.26
C THR A 151 4.98 -0.99 -11.18
N PHE A 152 5.35 -1.16 -12.46
CA PHE A 152 4.51 -1.79 -13.47
C PHE A 152 4.30 -3.29 -13.22
N LEU A 153 5.31 -3.99 -12.69
CA LEU A 153 5.20 -5.40 -12.33
C LEU A 153 4.11 -5.64 -11.26
N LEU A 154 4.04 -4.82 -10.21
CA LEU A 154 2.97 -4.98 -9.20
C LEU A 154 1.60 -4.69 -9.77
N LEU A 155 1.44 -3.67 -10.61
CA LEU A 155 0.14 -3.41 -11.24
C LEU A 155 -0.33 -4.61 -12.04
N TYR A 156 0.59 -5.20 -12.80
CA TYR A 156 0.32 -6.41 -13.56
C TYR A 156 -0.09 -7.55 -12.63
N LEU A 157 0.64 -7.78 -11.53
CA LEU A 157 0.32 -8.81 -10.53
C LEU A 157 -1.01 -8.55 -9.80
N GLN A 158 -1.32 -7.31 -9.45
CA GLN A 158 -2.59 -6.91 -8.83
C GLN A 158 -3.77 -7.24 -9.74
N ARG A 159 -3.63 -6.98 -11.05
CA ARG A 159 -4.66 -7.35 -12.05
C ARG A 159 -4.90 -8.85 -12.13
N LEU A 160 -3.90 -9.69 -11.84
CA LEU A 160 -4.01 -11.15 -11.85
C LEU A 160 -4.66 -11.73 -10.58
N GLY A 161 -4.82 -10.93 -9.52
CA GLY A 161 -5.46 -11.31 -8.26
C GLY A 161 -4.53 -11.98 -7.24
N ILE A 162 -4.99 -12.08 -5.99
CA ILE A 162 -4.17 -12.42 -4.82
C ILE A 162 -3.49 -13.80 -4.91
N ARG A 163 -4.14 -14.80 -5.50
CA ARG A 163 -3.57 -16.16 -5.64
C ARG A 163 -2.36 -16.20 -6.56
N LYS A 164 -2.36 -15.40 -7.63
CA LYS A 164 -1.25 -15.34 -8.58
C LYS A 164 -0.09 -14.54 -7.98
N MET A 165 -0.40 -13.48 -7.24
CA MET A 165 0.58 -12.74 -6.45
C MET A 165 1.24 -13.62 -5.39
N GLU A 166 0.47 -14.39 -4.62
CA GLU A 166 0.98 -15.39 -3.66
C GLU A 166 1.93 -16.39 -4.33
N ALA A 167 1.53 -16.97 -5.46
CA ALA A 167 2.38 -17.93 -6.19
C ALA A 167 3.68 -17.29 -6.71
N PHE A 168 3.62 -16.06 -7.21
CA PHE A 168 4.79 -15.31 -7.67
C PHE A 168 5.78 -15.07 -6.52
N ILE A 169 5.29 -14.60 -5.38
CA ILE A 169 6.11 -14.33 -4.20
C ILE A 169 6.72 -15.63 -3.65
N ILE A 170 5.94 -16.71 -3.56
CA ILE A 170 6.45 -18.04 -3.14
C ILE A 170 7.56 -18.52 -4.10
N SER A 171 7.46 -18.23 -5.40
CA SER A 171 8.53 -18.52 -6.36
C SER A 171 9.82 -17.75 -6.05
N LEU A 172 9.72 -16.46 -5.71
CA LEU A 172 10.88 -15.65 -5.33
C LEU A 172 11.53 -16.17 -4.05
N VAL A 173 10.73 -16.51 -3.03
CA VAL A 173 11.21 -17.16 -1.81
C VAL A 173 11.90 -18.50 -2.11
N GLY A 174 11.34 -19.28 -3.03
CA GLY A 174 11.97 -20.52 -3.50
C GLY A 174 13.33 -20.29 -4.13
N ILE A 175 13.49 -19.24 -4.94
CA ILE A 175 14.77 -18.86 -5.56
C ILE A 175 15.79 -18.50 -4.47
N ILE A 176 15.41 -17.68 -3.48
CA ILE A 176 16.30 -17.29 -2.37
C ILE A 176 16.74 -18.54 -1.59
N GLY A 177 15.78 -19.37 -1.18
CA GLY A 177 16.05 -20.57 -0.39
C GLY A 177 16.91 -21.59 -1.13
N ILE A 178 16.68 -21.82 -2.42
CA ILE A 178 17.50 -22.73 -3.23
C ILE A 178 18.92 -22.18 -3.40
N SER A 179 19.07 -20.88 -3.63
CA SER A 179 20.38 -20.23 -3.80
C SER A 179 21.26 -20.43 -2.57
N PHE A 180 20.76 -20.08 -1.38
CA PHE A 180 21.52 -20.27 -0.14
C PHE A 180 21.67 -21.72 0.28
N LEU A 181 20.71 -22.60 -0.06
CA LEU A 181 20.89 -24.03 0.15
C LEU A 181 22.09 -24.57 -0.63
N ILE A 182 22.24 -24.16 -1.91
CA ILE A 182 23.40 -24.53 -2.71
C ILE A 182 24.68 -23.97 -2.08
N GLU A 183 24.69 -22.70 -1.64
CA GLU A 183 25.85 -22.09 -0.99
C GLU A 183 26.25 -22.80 0.31
N ILE A 184 25.31 -23.20 1.17
CA ILE A 184 25.61 -24.02 2.35
C ILE A 184 26.28 -25.35 1.95
N ILE A 185 25.73 -26.02 0.94
CA ILE A 185 26.28 -27.31 0.48
C ILE A 185 27.72 -27.14 -0.04
N LEU A 186 28.01 -26.03 -0.71
CA LEU A 186 29.35 -25.68 -1.18
C LEU A 186 30.28 -25.30 -0.01
N ALA A 187 29.77 -24.56 0.97
CA ALA A 187 30.53 -24.09 2.13
C ALA A 187 30.94 -25.21 3.10
N LYS A 188 30.21 -26.33 3.11
CA LYS A 188 30.47 -27.52 3.96
C LYS A 188 30.72 -27.14 5.43
N PRO A 189 29.74 -26.52 6.11
CA PRO A 189 29.90 -26.12 7.51
C PRO A 189 30.13 -27.34 8.42
N ASP A 190 30.89 -27.13 9.48
CA ASP A 190 30.97 -28.11 10.58
C ASP A 190 29.63 -28.13 11.32
N MET A 191 28.89 -29.23 11.16
CA MET A 191 27.56 -29.39 11.76
C MET A 191 27.59 -29.51 13.28
N ALA A 192 28.69 -30.00 13.87
CA ALA A 192 28.81 -30.11 15.31
C ALA A 192 29.00 -28.73 15.94
N GLU A 193 29.83 -27.88 15.32
CA GLU A 193 30.04 -26.50 15.75
C GLU A 193 28.80 -25.63 15.48
N LEU A 194 28.11 -25.84 14.36
CA LEU A 194 26.86 -25.15 14.06
C LEU A 194 25.80 -25.43 15.14
N ALA A 195 25.75 -26.65 15.68
CA ALA A 195 24.82 -27.00 16.75
C ALA A 195 25.10 -26.24 18.07
N THR A 196 26.36 -25.87 18.34
CA THR A 196 26.70 -25.08 19.54
C THR A 196 26.23 -23.63 19.41
N GLY A 197 26.10 -23.11 18.20
CA GLY A 197 25.57 -21.76 17.93
C GLY A 197 24.12 -21.54 18.38
N PHE A 198 23.36 -22.62 18.62
CA PHE A 198 22.00 -22.56 19.18
C PHE A 198 21.97 -22.39 20.71
N ILE A 199 23.11 -22.54 21.38
CA ILE A 199 23.22 -22.41 22.83
C ILE A 199 23.50 -20.95 23.16
N PRO A 200 22.70 -20.30 24.04
CA PRO A 200 22.97 -18.92 24.46
C PRO A 200 24.33 -18.79 25.16
N THR A 201 25.14 -17.84 24.71
CA THR A 201 26.47 -17.53 25.25
C THR A 201 26.56 -16.07 25.68
N ALA A 202 27.55 -15.75 26.51
CA ALA A 202 27.84 -14.36 26.88
C ALA A 202 28.33 -13.58 25.63
N MET A 203 27.79 -12.38 25.43
CA MET A 203 28.10 -11.53 24.28
C MET A 203 29.00 -10.36 24.69
N SER A 204 29.96 -9.99 23.84
CA SER A 204 30.65 -8.70 23.92
C SER A 204 29.70 -7.55 23.57
N ASP A 205 30.11 -6.30 23.83
CA ASP A 205 29.31 -5.12 23.47
C ASP A 205 29.05 -5.02 21.96
N GLU A 206 30.04 -5.38 21.14
CA GLU A 206 29.94 -5.44 19.69
C GLU A 206 28.97 -6.55 19.22
N ALA A 207 29.06 -7.74 19.82
CA ALA A 207 28.13 -8.84 19.52
C ALA A 207 26.70 -8.49 19.93
N LEU A 208 26.53 -7.78 21.05
CA LEU A 208 25.24 -7.27 21.49
C LEU A 208 24.68 -6.23 20.51
N TYR A 209 25.52 -5.37 19.93
CA TYR A 209 25.09 -4.40 18.91
C TYR A 209 24.55 -5.11 17.65
N ILE A 210 25.28 -6.10 17.13
CA ILE A 210 24.78 -6.90 15.99
C ILE A 210 23.53 -7.69 16.37
N ALA A 211 23.48 -8.28 17.57
CA ALA A 211 22.29 -8.98 18.06
C ALA A 211 21.05 -8.08 18.13
N ILE A 212 21.21 -6.82 18.53
CA ILE A 212 20.15 -5.81 18.50
C ILE A 212 19.70 -5.55 17.06
N GLY A 213 20.65 -5.40 16.14
CA GLY A 213 20.38 -5.26 14.71
C GLY A 213 19.57 -6.43 14.15
N ILE A 214 19.98 -7.67 14.43
CA ILE A 214 19.27 -8.89 14.03
C ILE A 214 17.83 -8.89 14.57
N ILE A 215 17.65 -8.57 15.85
CA ILE A 215 16.31 -8.55 16.48
C ILE A 215 15.44 -7.43 15.86
N GLY A 216 16.00 -6.25 15.62
CA GLY A 216 15.31 -5.12 15.02
C GLY A 216 14.89 -5.36 13.57
N ALA A 217 15.80 -5.89 12.76
CA ALA A 217 15.57 -6.17 11.34
C ALA A 217 14.56 -7.32 11.14
N THR A 218 14.57 -8.31 12.02
CA THR A 218 13.61 -9.42 11.94
C THR A 218 12.21 -8.98 12.36
N VAL A 219 12.02 -8.24 13.45
CA VAL A 219 10.66 -7.86 13.86
C VAL A 219 10.21 -6.56 13.19
N MET A 220 9.74 -6.66 11.93
CA MET A 220 9.28 -5.50 11.16
C MET A 220 7.87 -5.02 11.55
N PRO A 221 7.67 -3.71 11.81
CA PRO A 221 6.37 -3.17 12.20
C PRO A 221 5.34 -3.21 11.07
N HIS A 222 5.73 -2.86 9.83
CA HIS A 222 4.81 -2.84 8.69
C HIS A 222 4.20 -4.24 8.41
N ASN A 223 4.97 -5.31 8.69
CA ASN A 223 4.49 -6.68 8.58
C ASN A 223 3.40 -7.03 9.59
N LEU A 224 3.35 -6.38 10.76
CA LEU A 224 2.24 -6.54 11.69
C LEU A 224 0.94 -5.92 11.13
N TYR A 225 1.02 -4.79 10.43
CA TYR A 225 -0.14 -4.22 9.75
C TYR A 225 -0.56 -5.11 8.58
N LEU A 226 0.42 -5.52 7.75
CA LEU A 226 0.22 -6.37 6.59
C LEU A 226 -0.48 -7.69 6.94
N HIS A 227 0.02 -8.42 7.93
CA HIS A 227 -0.54 -9.72 8.29
C HIS A 227 -1.97 -9.61 8.81
N SER A 228 -2.27 -8.58 9.62
CA SER A 228 -3.62 -8.35 10.13
C SER A 228 -4.65 -8.09 9.03
N ALA A 229 -4.23 -7.56 7.87
CA ALA A 229 -5.10 -7.37 6.71
C ALA A 229 -5.14 -8.59 5.78
N LEU A 230 -3.99 -9.20 5.48
CA LEU A 230 -3.91 -10.31 4.51
C LEU A 230 -4.72 -11.54 4.95
N VAL A 231 -4.82 -11.81 6.24
CA VAL A 231 -5.68 -12.89 6.75
C VAL A 231 -7.16 -12.69 6.42
N GLN A 232 -7.58 -11.45 6.17
CA GLN A 232 -8.96 -11.10 5.79
C GLN A 232 -9.24 -11.31 4.30
N THR A 233 -8.23 -11.62 3.48
CA THR A 233 -8.44 -12.07 2.09
C THR A 233 -9.11 -13.44 2.01
N ARG A 234 -9.03 -14.21 3.09
CA ARG A 234 -9.73 -15.49 3.25
C ARG A 234 -11.12 -15.22 3.80
N LYS A 235 -12.14 -15.72 3.12
CA LYS A 235 -13.51 -15.70 3.64
C LYS A 235 -13.60 -16.61 4.85
N ILE A 236 -13.92 -16.07 6.02
CA ILE A 236 -13.96 -16.80 7.29
C ILE A 236 -15.41 -16.93 7.75
N ASP A 237 -15.83 -18.15 8.09
CA ASP A 237 -17.10 -18.35 8.78
C ASP A 237 -17.04 -17.70 10.18
N ARG A 238 -17.98 -16.79 10.45
CA ARG A 238 -18.02 -15.96 11.66
C ARG A 238 -18.60 -16.69 12.88
N THR A 239 -18.87 -17.99 12.76
CA THR A 239 -19.17 -18.86 13.92
C THR A 239 -17.95 -19.08 14.82
N ASP A 240 -18.18 -19.40 16.10
CA ASP A 240 -17.10 -19.75 17.04
C ASP A 240 -16.21 -20.88 16.50
N ALA A 241 -16.79 -21.86 15.79
CA ALA A 241 -16.04 -22.97 15.21
C ALA A 241 -15.19 -22.54 14.00
N GLY A 242 -15.76 -21.71 13.11
CA GLY A 242 -15.07 -21.15 11.95
C GLY A 242 -13.86 -20.30 12.35
N ILE A 243 -14.03 -19.41 13.33
CA ILE A 243 -12.94 -18.56 13.85
C ILE A 243 -11.84 -19.41 14.50
N ARG A 244 -12.18 -20.40 15.34
CA ARG A 244 -11.16 -21.33 15.93
C ARG A 244 -10.37 -22.05 14.84
N GLN A 245 -11.05 -22.48 13.78
CA GLN A 245 -10.43 -23.16 12.67
C GLN A 245 -9.50 -22.23 11.88
N ALA A 246 -9.94 -21.01 11.57
CA ALA A 246 -9.12 -20.00 10.90
C ALA A 246 -7.85 -19.68 11.69
N ILE A 247 -7.97 -19.49 13.02
CA ILE A 247 -6.80 -19.27 13.91
C ILE A 247 -5.86 -20.48 13.89
N LYS A 248 -6.40 -21.71 13.91
CA LYS A 248 -5.57 -22.94 13.87
C LYS A 248 -4.77 -23.04 12.57
N PHE A 249 -5.41 -22.82 11.41
CA PHE A 249 -4.72 -22.89 10.13
C PHE A 249 -3.74 -21.74 9.92
N ASN A 250 -4.12 -20.53 10.31
CA ASN A 250 -3.18 -19.40 10.24
C ASN A 250 -1.96 -19.62 11.15
N ARG A 251 -2.12 -20.25 12.33
CA ARG A 251 -0.96 -20.62 13.17
C ARG A 251 -0.02 -21.56 12.42
N ILE A 252 -0.54 -22.56 11.72
CA ILE A 252 0.28 -23.49 10.92
C ILE A 252 0.96 -22.75 9.76
N ASP A 253 0.21 -21.92 9.02
CA ASP A 253 0.71 -21.09 7.91
C ASP A 253 1.87 -20.20 8.39
N THR A 254 1.66 -19.47 9.48
CA THR A 254 2.63 -18.57 10.11
C THR A 254 3.87 -19.31 10.60
N THR A 255 3.69 -20.44 11.29
CA THR A 255 4.83 -21.22 11.79
C THR A 255 5.67 -21.77 10.63
N ILE A 256 5.07 -22.30 9.57
CA ILE A 256 5.83 -22.82 8.44
C ILE A 256 6.56 -21.69 7.71
N ALA A 257 5.85 -20.62 7.37
CA ALA A 257 6.40 -19.51 6.60
C ALA A 257 7.56 -18.81 7.32
N LEU A 258 7.41 -18.50 8.62
CA LEU A 258 8.47 -17.82 9.37
C LEU A 258 9.66 -18.74 9.71
N ASN A 259 9.45 -20.05 9.87
CA ASN A 259 10.59 -20.97 9.99
C ASN A 259 11.36 -21.10 8.68
N LEU A 260 10.70 -21.01 7.52
CA LEU A 260 11.41 -20.92 6.24
C LEU A 260 12.26 -19.64 6.14
N ALA A 261 11.73 -18.49 6.60
CA ALA A 261 12.52 -17.25 6.72
C ALA A 261 13.72 -17.39 7.65
N PHE A 262 13.51 -17.99 8.83
CA PHE A 262 14.60 -18.28 9.74
C PHE A 262 15.69 -19.17 9.11
N LEU A 263 15.32 -20.20 8.34
CA LEU A 263 16.30 -21.06 7.68
C LEU A 263 17.12 -20.30 6.64
N VAL A 264 16.52 -19.34 5.92
CA VAL A 264 17.26 -18.48 4.98
C VAL A 264 18.23 -17.58 5.74
N ASN A 265 17.80 -16.90 6.79
CA ASN A 265 18.67 -16.02 7.58
C ASN A 265 19.80 -16.79 8.28
N ALA A 266 19.48 -17.96 8.83
CA ALA A 266 20.47 -18.87 9.37
C ALA A 266 21.45 -19.36 8.31
N ALA A 267 20.99 -19.59 7.07
CA ALA A 267 21.87 -19.97 5.96
C ALA A 267 22.87 -18.86 5.61
N ILE A 268 22.41 -17.61 5.52
CA ILE A 268 23.27 -16.45 5.27
C ILE A 268 24.36 -16.34 6.34
N LEU A 269 23.96 -16.40 7.61
CA LEU A 269 24.90 -16.34 8.73
C LEU A 269 25.90 -17.51 8.70
N VAL A 270 25.42 -18.74 8.46
CA VAL A 270 26.26 -19.94 8.41
C VAL A 270 27.26 -19.88 7.25
N VAL A 271 26.85 -19.40 6.08
CA VAL A 271 27.75 -19.19 4.94
C VAL A 271 28.81 -18.16 5.31
N ALA A 272 28.43 -17.01 5.86
CA ALA A 272 29.37 -15.98 6.29
C ALA A 272 30.37 -16.49 7.35
N ALA A 273 29.88 -17.25 8.34
CA ALA A 273 30.73 -17.86 9.37
C ALA A 273 31.70 -18.90 8.79
N SER A 274 31.22 -19.76 7.89
CA SER A 274 32.04 -20.82 7.30
C SER A 274 33.11 -20.27 6.36
N VAL A 275 32.76 -19.23 5.61
CA VAL A 275 33.58 -18.71 4.51
C VAL A 275 34.48 -17.56 4.96
N PHE A 276 34.00 -16.64 5.80
CA PHE A 276 34.74 -15.42 6.15
C PHE A 276 35.38 -15.50 7.54
N PHE A 277 34.63 -15.90 8.57
CA PHE A 277 35.15 -15.96 9.94
C PHE A 277 36.29 -16.99 10.07
N LYS A 278 36.09 -18.21 9.55
CA LYS A 278 37.11 -19.28 9.63
C LYS A 278 38.37 -19.00 8.80
N THR A 279 38.28 -18.14 7.81
CA THR A 279 39.41 -17.81 6.92
C THR A 279 40.15 -16.54 7.36
N GLY A 280 39.74 -15.94 8.49
CA GLY A 280 40.35 -14.73 9.04
C GLY A 280 39.88 -13.42 8.40
N ASN A 281 38.84 -13.47 7.56
CA ASN A 281 38.21 -12.29 6.94
C ASN A 281 37.05 -11.78 7.81
N SER A 282 37.34 -11.43 9.07
CA SER A 282 36.29 -11.07 10.04
C SER A 282 35.68 -9.69 9.84
N ASP A 283 36.27 -8.83 9.01
CA ASP A 283 35.77 -7.46 8.80
C ASP A 283 34.73 -7.32 7.68
N VAL A 284 34.34 -8.44 7.04
CA VAL A 284 33.36 -8.46 5.96
C VAL A 284 31.96 -8.18 6.51
N ALA A 285 31.55 -6.91 6.47
CA ALA A 285 30.21 -6.48 6.87
C ALA A 285 29.33 -6.09 5.66
N GLU A 286 29.95 -5.80 4.52
CA GLU A 286 29.26 -5.26 3.34
C GLU A 286 28.83 -6.35 2.36
N ILE A 287 27.64 -6.17 1.77
CA ILE A 287 27.07 -7.10 0.78
C ILE A 287 27.98 -7.24 -0.45
N LYS A 288 28.57 -6.12 -0.90
CA LYS A 288 29.48 -6.09 -2.05
C LYS A 288 30.77 -6.85 -1.78
N GLU A 289 31.33 -6.68 -0.58
CA GLU A 289 32.55 -7.36 -0.17
C GLU A 289 32.32 -8.87 -0.04
N ALA A 290 31.22 -9.28 0.59
CA ALA A 290 30.82 -10.68 0.68
C ALA A 290 30.76 -11.32 -0.72
N HIS A 291 30.05 -10.69 -1.66
CA HIS A 291 29.97 -11.18 -3.05
C HIS A 291 31.34 -11.28 -3.74
N ARG A 292 32.24 -10.31 -3.53
CA ARG A 292 33.58 -10.31 -4.13
C ARG A 292 34.44 -11.48 -3.64
N LEU A 293 34.23 -11.92 -2.40
CA LEU A 293 34.99 -13.00 -1.78
C LEU A 293 34.43 -14.39 -2.07
N LEU A 294 33.12 -14.53 -2.33
CA LEU A 294 32.49 -15.82 -2.65
C LEU A 294 33.20 -16.65 -3.75
N PRO A 295 33.65 -16.08 -4.90
CA PRO A 295 34.33 -16.86 -5.93
C PRO A 295 35.57 -17.59 -5.43
N SER A 296 36.34 -16.97 -4.53
CA SER A 296 37.60 -17.52 -4.02
C SER A 296 37.41 -18.72 -3.09
N PHE A 297 36.23 -18.84 -2.48
CA PHE A 297 35.95 -19.87 -1.48
C PHE A 297 34.93 -20.92 -1.95
N LEU A 298 33.90 -20.50 -2.69
CA LEU A 298 32.78 -21.35 -3.10
C LEU A 298 32.72 -21.58 -4.62
N GLY A 299 33.60 -20.94 -5.39
CA GLY A 299 33.65 -21.02 -6.84
C GLY A 299 32.67 -20.07 -7.55
N ASN A 300 32.71 -20.06 -8.88
CA ASN A 300 32.08 -19.03 -9.71
C ASN A 300 30.54 -19.04 -9.71
N LEU A 301 29.90 -20.10 -9.21
CA LEU A 301 28.43 -20.21 -9.17
C LEU A 301 27.83 -19.43 -7.98
N ALA A 302 28.51 -19.42 -6.83
CA ALA A 302 28.06 -18.76 -5.61
C ALA A 302 27.74 -17.26 -5.78
N PRO A 303 28.64 -16.41 -6.33
CA PRO A 303 28.34 -14.99 -6.53
C PRO A 303 27.10 -14.74 -7.40
N ILE A 304 26.88 -15.58 -8.42
CA ILE A 304 25.70 -15.46 -9.31
C ILE A 304 24.42 -15.78 -8.54
N LEU A 305 24.41 -16.88 -7.77
CA LEU A 305 23.26 -17.27 -6.95
C LEU A 305 22.96 -16.22 -5.88
N PHE A 306 24.00 -15.69 -5.23
CA PHE A 306 23.90 -14.62 -4.26
C PHE A 306 23.25 -13.35 -4.86
N ALA A 307 23.71 -12.90 -6.03
CA ALA A 307 23.17 -11.73 -6.71
C ALA A 307 21.70 -11.95 -7.16
N VAL A 308 21.39 -13.14 -7.70
CA VAL A 308 20.00 -13.51 -8.09
C VAL A 308 19.08 -13.55 -6.88
N ALA A 309 19.52 -14.14 -5.77
CA ALA A 309 18.76 -14.18 -4.52
C ALA A 309 18.53 -12.77 -3.97
N LEU A 310 19.52 -11.87 -4.06
CA LEU A 310 19.40 -10.49 -3.59
C LEU A 310 18.37 -9.69 -4.39
N ILE A 311 18.33 -9.88 -5.73
CA ILE A 311 17.29 -9.30 -6.59
C ILE A 311 15.91 -9.86 -6.24
N ALA A 312 15.81 -11.18 -6.02
CA ALA A 312 14.55 -11.83 -5.65
C ALA A 312 14.04 -11.35 -4.29
N ALA A 313 14.93 -11.14 -3.31
CA ALA A 313 14.63 -10.59 -2.00
C ALA A 313 14.07 -9.17 -2.10
N GLY A 314 14.76 -8.27 -2.83
CA GLY A 314 14.28 -6.90 -3.05
C GLY A 314 12.92 -6.85 -3.76
N GLN A 315 12.74 -7.59 -4.86
CA GLN A 315 11.47 -7.65 -5.60
C GLN A 315 10.30 -8.13 -4.75
N SER A 316 10.51 -9.18 -3.97
CA SER A 316 9.45 -9.79 -3.17
C SER A 316 9.02 -8.87 -2.02
N SER A 317 9.97 -8.23 -1.34
CA SER A 317 9.70 -7.31 -0.23
C SER A 317 8.95 -6.06 -0.69
N THR A 318 9.30 -5.49 -1.85
CA THR A 318 8.61 -4.31 -2.40
C THR A 318 7.12 -4.51 -2.68
N ILE A 319 6.72 -5.70 -3.12
CA ILE A 319 5.30 -6.01 -3.30
C ILE A 319 4.58 -5.92 -1.94
N THR A 320 5.21 -6.44 -0.89
CA THR A 320 4.66 -6.48 0.46
C THR A 320 4.67 -5.10 1.14
N GLY A 321 5.72 -4.31 0.94
CA GLY A 321 5.81 -2.92 1.43
C GLY A 321 4.73 -2.03 0.81
N THR A 322 4.44 -2.19 -0.48
CA THR A 322 3.36 -1.43 -1.14
C THR A 322 1.98 -1.79 -0.56
N LEU A 323 1.72 -3.08 -0.31
CA LEU A 323 0.48 -3.52 0.33
C LEU A 323 0.39 -3.01 1.77
N ALA A 324 1.48 -3.03 2.51
CA ALA A 324 1.53 -2.53 3.88
C ALA A 324 1.23 -1.01 3.94
N GLY A 325 1.83 -0.22 3.04
CA GLY A 325 1.52 1.21 2.90
C GLY A 325 0.07 1.47 2.53
N GLN A 326 -0.51 0.63 1.68
CA GLN A 326 -1.95 0.70 1.39
C GLN A 326 -2.80 0.51 2.65
N ILE A 327 -2.51 -0.53 3.42
CA ILE A 327 -3.24 -0.87 4.65
C ILE A 327 -3.10 0.24 5.69
N ILE A 328 -1.89 0.75 5.88
CA ILE A 328 -1.59 1.82 6.84
C ILE A 328 -2.35 3.09 6.46
N MET A 329 -2.27 3.52 5.20
CA MET A 329 -2.93 4.74 4.73
C MET A 329 -4.46 4.64 4.77
N GLU A 330 -5.04 3.55 4.26
CA GLU A 330 -6.49 3.34 4.32
C GLU A 330 -6.98 3.17 5.75
N GLY A 331 -6.23 2.46 6.58
CA GLY A 331 -6.59 2.19 7.97
C GLY A 331 -6.54 3.41 8.88
N TYR A 332 -5.48 4.23 8.79
CA TYR A 332 -5.34 5.43 9.62
C TYR A 332 -6.11 6.64 9.09
N LEU A 333 -6.09 6.88 7.77
CA LEU A 333 -6.64 8.10 7.17
C LEU A 333 -7.98 7.91 6.45
N SER A 334 -8.43 6.67 6.21
CA SER A 334 -9.56 6.38 5.28
C SER A 334 -9.36 6.98 3.89
N LEU A 335 -8.10 7.14 3.47
CA LEU A 335 -7.73 7.74 2.20
C LEU A 335 -7.40 6.64 1.19
N ARG A 336 -8.22 6.52 0.15
CA ARG A 336 -8.01 5.59 -0.97
C ARG A 336 -7.33 6.32 -2.12
N ILE A 337 -6.05 6.02 -2.33
CA ILE A 337 -5.29 6.48 -3.51
C ILE A 337 -5.17 5.30 -4.47
N ASN A 338 -5.11 5.59 -5.78
CA ASN A 338 -4.72 4.60 -6.78
C ASN A 338 -3.39 3.93 -6.37
N PRO A 339 -3.31 2.57 -6.30
CA PRO A 339 -2.09 1.84 -5.96
C PRO A 339 -0.86 2.25 -6.78
N LEU A 340 -1.03 2.58 -8.07
CA LEU A 340 0.05 3.10 -8.91
C LEU A 340 0.64 4.38 -8.32
N LEU A 341 -0.21 5.37 -8.07
CA LEU A 341 0.21 6.69 -7.64
C LEU A 341 0.86 6.59 -6.25
N ARG A 342 0.30 5.77 -5.36
CA ARG A 342 0.90 5.49 -4.06
C ARG A 342 2.30 4.91 -4.21
N ARG A 343 2.45 3.84 -5.01
CA ARG A 343 3.75 3.20 -5.21
C ARG A 343 4.77 4.15 -5.83
N LEU A 344 4.37 4.96 -6.80
CA LEU A 344 5.26 5.94 -7.41
C LEU A 344 5.69 6.99 -6.38
N ILE A 345 4.78 7.48 -5.53
CA ILE A 345 5.12 8.44 -4.47
C ILE A 345 6.08 7.82 -3.46
N THR A 346 5.75 6.66 -2.87
CA THR A 346 6.62 6.02 -1.88
C THR A 346 7.98 5.69 -2.47
N ARG A 347 8.01 5.23 -3.73
CA ARG A 347 9.25 4.95 -4.43
C ARG A 347 10.08 6.20 -4.65
N LEU A 348 9.48 7.30 -5.09
CA LEU A 348 10.22 8.56 -5.29
C LEU A 348 10.74 9.09 -3.95
N VAL A 349 9.96 8.98 -2.88
CA VAL A 349 10.39 9.37 -1.53
C VAL A 349 11.57 8.52 -1.03
N ALA A 350 11.62 7.24 -1.37
CA ALA A 350 12.74 6.36 -1.04
C ALA A 350 13.97 6.58 -1.96
N ILE A 351 13.76 6.65 -3.27
CA ILE A 351 14.82 6.73 -4.28
C ILE A 351 15.52 8.09 -4.30
N ILE A 352 14.79 9.20 -4.23
CA ILE A 352 15.38 10.53 -4.43
C ILE A 352 16.48 10.81 -3.39
N PRO A 353 16.26 10.59 -2.07
CA PRO A 353 17.32 10.74 -1.08
C PRO A 353 18.50 9.81 -1.35
N ALA A 354 18.24 8.55 -1.74
CA ALA A 354 19.28 7.58 -2.05
C ALA A 354 20.17 8.03 -3.21
N LEU A 355 19.56 8.46 -4.32
CA LEU A 355 20.28 8.95 -5.50
C LEU A 355 21.10 10.19 -5.19
N ILE A 356 20.56 11.14 -4.41
CA ILE A 356 21.30 12.33 -3.99
C ILE A 356 22.56 11.92 -3.21
N VAL A 357 22.43 10.99 -2.26
CA VAL A 357 23.57 10.53 -1.47
C VAL A 357 24.60 9.81 -2.35
N ILE A 358 24.16 8.92 -3.23
CA ILE A 358 25.06 8.18 -4.14
C ILE A 358 25.81 9.13 -5.08
N ILE A 359 25.13 10.15 -5.62
CA ILE A 359 25.73 11.09 -6.58
C ILE A 359 26.73 12.04 -5.88
N ILE A 360 26.41 12.50 -4.66
CA ILE A 360 27.24 13.49 -3.95
C ILE A 360 28.36 12.83 -3.15
N TYR A 361 28.07 11.75 -2.42
CA TYR A 361 28.96 11.12 -1.45
C TYR A 361 29.53 9.77 -1.92
N GLY A 362 29.16 9.31 -3.12
CA GLY A 362 29.65 8.06 -3.69
C GLY A 362 28.98 6.80 -3.15
N GLU A 363 29.34 5.66 -3.74
CA GLU A 363 28.72 4.36 -3.43
C GLU A 363 29.11 3.80 -2.06
N GLU A 364 30.17 4.31 -1.43
CA GLU A 364 30.69 3.84 -0.12
C GLU A 364 29.74 4.16 1.04
N ASN A 365 28.84 5.14 0.88
CA ASN A 365 27.87 5.53 1.91
C ASN A 365 26.52 4.79 1.83
N VAL A 366 26.40 3.81 0.92
CA VAL A 366 25.15 3.07 0.69
C VAL A 366 24.85 2.12 1.84
N ASP A 367 25.85 1.45 2.41
CA ASP A 367 25.65 0.55 3.55
C ASP A 367 25.24 1.32 4.81
N ALA A 368 25.76 2.54 5.00
CA ALA A 368 25.31 3.43 6.08
C ALA A 368 23.83 3.82 5.92
N LEU A 369 23.36 4.04 4.68
CA LEU A 369 21.93 4.26 4.41
C LEU A 369 21.09 3.03 4.71
N LEU A 370 21.58 1.82 4.39
CA LEU A 370 20.92 0.57 4.75
C LEU A 370 20.79 0.44 6.27
N ILE A 371 21.86 0.68 7.03
CA ILE A 371 21.82 0.62 8.50
C ILE A 371 20.85 1.67 9.06
N LEU A 372 20.94 2.92 8.59
CA LEU A 372 20.03 4.00 9.01
C LEU A 372 18.56 3.64 8.77
N SER A 373 18.26 2.98 7.65
CA SER A 373 16.90 2.53 7.38
C SER A 373 16.40 1.58 8.47
N GLN A 374 17.23 0.63 8.92
CA GLN A 374 16.87 -0.32 9.98
C GLN A 374 16.66 0.38 11.33
N VAL A 375 17.46 1.42 11.62
CA VAL A 375 17.23 2.26 12.80
C VAL A 375 15.84 2.89 12.77
N ILE A 376 15.45 3.48 11.63
CA ILE A 376 14.12 4.07 11.47
C ILE A 376 13.01 3.02 11.65
N LEU A 377 13.15 1.82 11.07
CA LEU A 377 12.19 0.73 11.25
C LEU A 377 12.05 0.34 12.73
N SER A 378 13.17 0.21 13.44
CA SER A 378 13.18 -0.19 14.86
C SER A 378 12.41 0.81 15.74
N LEU A 379 12.52 2.12 15.46
CA LEU A 379 11.82 3.16 16.22
C LEU A 379 10.30 3.01 16.12
N GLN A 380 9.80 2.57 14.96
CA GLN A 380 8.37 2.37 14.73
C GLN A 380 7.81 1.14 15.47
N LEU A 381 8.66 0.20 15.88
CA LEU A 381 8.25 -1.10 16.38
C LEU A 381 7.38 -1.05 17.63
N GLY A 382 7.77 -0.23 18.61
CA GLY A 382 6.99 -0.06 19.85
C GLY A 382 5.58 0.47 19.60
N PHE A 383 5.44 1.37 18.62
CA PHE A 383 4.17 1.98 18.23
C PHE A 383 3.22 1.02 17.51
N ALA A 384 3.72 -0.11 16.97
CA ALA A 384 2.90 -1.16 16.38
C ALA A 384 2.57 -2.28 17.40
N ILE A 385 3.57 -2.75 18.15
CA ILE A 385 3.42 -3.90 19.06
C ILE A 385 2.53 -3.56 20.25
N ILE A 386 2.73 -2.40 20.89
CA ILE A 386 2.02 -2.07 22.12
C ILE A 386 0.50 -2.00 21.88
N PRO A 387 -0.01 -1.24 20.87
CA PRO A 387 -1.44 -1.27 20.55
C PRO A 387 -1.95 -2.67 20.20
N LEU A 388 -1.17 -3.44 19.43
CA LEU A 388 -1.54 -4.80 19.07
C LEU A 388 -1.83 -5.64 20.32
N ILE A 389 -0.92 -5.62 21.31
CA ILE A 389 -1.09 -6.36 22.57
C ILE A 389 -2.34 -5.91 23.32
N HIS A 390 -2.63 -4.60 23.36
CA HIS A 390 -3.86 -4.09 23.98
C HIS A 390 -5.11 -4.62 23.27
N PHE A 391 -5.15 -4.58 21.94
CA PHE A 391 -6.34 -4.98 21.17
C PHE A 391 -6.64 -6.47 21.28
N VAL A 392 -5.61 -7.32 21.21
CA VAL A 392 -5.80 -8.78 21.34
C VAL A 392 -6.06 -9.23 22.78
N SER A 393 -5.75 -8.38 23.77
CA SER A 393 -6.04 -8.60 25.20
C SER A 393 -7.46 -8.15 25.59
N ASP A 394 -8.11 -7.32 24.79
CA ASP A 394 -9.42 -6.75 25.12
C ASP A 394 -10.54 -7.78 24.96
N LYS A 395 -11.06 -8.27 26.08
CA LYS A 395 -12.16 -9.24 26.14
C LYS A 395 -13.48 -8.71 25.57
N LYS A 396 -13.70 -7.40 25.51
CA LYS A 396 -14.97 -6.84 24.99
C LYS A 396 -15.09 -7.03 23.48
N THR A 397 -13.99 -6.87 22.78
CA THR A 397 -13.93 -6.88 21.31
C THR A 397 -13.44 -8.21 20.74
N MET A 398 -12.54 -8.92 21.45
CA MET A 398 -12.07 -10.24 21.06
C MET A 398 -12.98 -11.38 21.57
N GLY A 399 -13.86 -11.08 22.53
CA GLY A 399 -14.74 -12.07 23.15
C GLY A 399 -13.96 -13.28 23.71
N LYS A 400 -14.39 -14.49 23.33
CA LYS A 400 -13.77 -15.76 23.75
C LYS A 400 -12.37 -16.00 23.14
N PHE A 401 -11.97 -15.19 22.16
CA PHE A 401 -10.71 -15.32 21.43
C PHE A 401 -9.62 -14.36 21.91
N ALA A 402 -9.87 -13.63 23.00
CA ALA A 402 -8.84 -12.83 23.66
C ALA A 402 -7.65 -13.72 24.07
N ILE A 403 -6.44 -13.14 24.06
CA ILE A 403 -5.23 -13.89 24.42
C ILE A 403 -5.26 -14.30 25.89
N ASN A 404 -4.65 -15.46 26.19
CA ASN A 404 -4.53 -15.94 27.57
C ASN A 404 -3.41 -15.21 28.32
N THR A 405 -3.36 -15.38 29.64
CA THR A 405 -2.38 -14.69 30.51
C THR A 405 -0.93 -15.00 30.12
N LEU A 406 -0.62 -16.24 29.72
CA LEU A 406 0.72 -16.63 29.31
C LEU A 406 1.17 -15.89 28.04
N GLN A 407 0.32 -15.86 27.01
CA GLN A 407 0.59 -15.11 25.78
C GLN A 407 0.72 -13.61 26.06
N LYS A 408 -0.10 -13.08 26.99
CA LYS A 408 -0.03 -11.69 27.39
C LYS A 408 1.29 -11.36 28.08
N ILE A 409 1.75 -12.19 29.02
CA ILE A 409 3.05 -12.02 29.70
C ILE A 409 4.18 -12.11 28.68
N ALA A 410 4.18 -13.14 27.82
CA ALA A 410 5.20 -13.32 26.80
C ALA A 410 5.26 -12.12 25.82
N ALA A 411 4.10 -11.63 25.36
CA ALA A 411 4.06 -10.49 24.45
C ALA A 411 4.54 -9.19 25.10
N TRP A 412 4.19 -8.93 26.36
CA TRP A 412 4.70 -7.77 27.09
C TRP A 412 6.18 -7.86 27.41
N LEU A 413 6.69 -9.06 27.71
CA LEU A 413 8.12 -9.29 27.89
C LEU A 413 8.88 -8.96 26.61
N ILE A 414 8.43 -9.50 25.47
CA ILE A 414 9.01 -9.21 24.15
C ILE A 414 8.93 -7.73 23.82
N ALA A 415 7.77 -7.09 24.02
CA ALA A 415 7.62 -5.66 23.79
C ALA A 415 8.59 -4.84 24.66
N SER A 416 8.78 -5.23 25.91
CA SER A 416 9.71 -4.56 26.83
C SER A 416 11.16 -4.70 26.38
N VAL A 417 11.56 -5.91 25.97
CA VAL A 417 12.90 -6.16 25.41
C VAL A 417 13.11 -5.32 24.16
N LEU A 418 12.19 -5.39 23.18
CA LEU A 418 12.31 -4.66 21.92
C LEU A 418 12.37 -3.14 22.13
N VAL A 419 11.47 -2.58 22.97
CA VAL A 419 11.49 -1.15 23.29
C VAL A 419 12.80 -0.76 24.00
N PHE A 420 13.29 -1.58 24.93
CA PHE A 420 14.57 -1.32 25.60
C PHE A 420 15.75 -1.34 24.62
N LEU A 421 15.84 -2.35 23.76
CA LEU A 421 16.92 -2.45 22.77
C LEU A 421 16.88 -1.29 21.77
N ASN A 422 15.69 -0.89 21.32
CA ASN A 422 15.53 0.23 20.40
C ASN A 422 15.87 1.58 21.06
N LEU A 423 15.53 1.76 22.34
CA LEU A 423 15.96 2.93 23.11
C LEU A 423 17.49 2.95 23.27
N LYS A 424 18.11 1.82 23.57
CA LYS A 424 19.58 1.71 23.67
C LYS A 424 20.26 2.05 22.34
N MET A 425 19.75 1.51 21.24
CA MET A 425 20.27 1.81 19.90
C MET A 425 20.10 3.28 19.53
N LEU A 426 18.92 3.86 19.80
CA LEU A 426 18.68 5.29 19.58
C LEU A 426 19.65 6.17 20.38
N VAL A 427 19.91 5.84 21.65
CA VAL A 427 20.86 6.59 22.48
C VAL A 427 22.28 6.49 21.93
N ASN A 428 22.70 5.32 21.46
CA ASN A 428 24.01 5.13 20.84
C ASN A 428 24.16 5.99 19.57
N GLU A 429 23.18 5.90 18.65
CA GLU A 429 23.18 6.68 17.39
C GLU A 429 23.10 8.20 17.63
N MET A 430 22.33 8.62 18.65
CA MET A 430 22.26 10.03 19.04
C MET A 430 23.58 10.51 19.66
N GLY A 431 24.34 9.63 20.32
CA GLY A 431 25.60 9.93 20.98
C GLY A 431 26.62 10.61 20.06
N ASP A 432 26.76 10.12 18.83
CA ASP A 432 27.65 10.70 17.82
C ASP A 432 27.21 12.10 17.37
N VAL A 433 25.90 12.33 17.28
CA VAL A 433 25.35 13.65 16.94
C VAL A 433 25.46 14.63 18.12
N PHE A 434 25.41 14.15 19.36
CA PHE A 434 25.62 15.00 20.54
C PHE A 434 27.08 15.36 20.76
N THR A 435 28.02 14.50 20.37
CA THR A 435 29.46 14.77 20.49
C THR A 435 29.97 15.63 19.34
N ASN A 436 29.57 15.33 18.10
CA ASN A 436 30.14 15.93 16.89
C ASN A 436 29.16 16.81 16.08
N GLY A 437 27.87 16.79 16.40
CA GLY A 437 26.83 17.47 15.63
C GLY A 437 26.64 18.95 15.97
N VAL A 438 25.88 19.64 15.12
CA VAL A 438 25.56 21.06 15.28
C VAL A 438 24.39 21.24 16.25
N LEU A 439 24.40 22.32 17.05
CA LEU A 439 23.42 22.56 18.12
C LEU A 439 21.94 22.41 17.69
N TRP A 440 21.58 22.84 16.47
CA TRP A 440 20.21 22.67 15.97
C TRP A 440 19.82 21.19 15.78
N GLN A 441 20.76 20.32 15.38
CA GLN A 441 20.54 18.88 15.24
C GLN A 441 20.29 18.24 16.61
N GLN A 442 21.07 18.62 17.61
CA GLN A 442 20.95 18.15 18.99
C GLN A 442 19.58 18.52 19.59
N VAL A 443 19.16 19.78 19.40
CA VAL A 443 17.84 20.26 19.86
C VAL A 443 16.71 19.53 19.15
N LEU A 444 16.81 19.36 17.82
CA LEU A 444 15.81 18.65 17.03
C LEU A 444 15.67 17.18 17.47
N LEU A 445 16.79 16.47 17.61
CA LEU A 445 16.79 15.06 18.04
C LEU A 445 16.26 14.91 19.47
N SER A 446 16.64 15.80 20.39
CA SER A 446 16.13 15.81 21.77
C SER A 446 14.61 16.00 21.80
N ALA A 447 14.10 16.96 21.02
CA ALA A 447 12.67 17.22 20.93
C ALA A 447 11.91 16.04 20.31
N ALA A 448 12.43 15.46 19.23
CA ALA A 448 11.86 14.28 18.60
C ALA A 448 11.82 13.07 19.55
N GLY A 449 12.91 12.81 20.27
CA GLY A 449 13.00 11.75 21.27
C GLY A 449 11.98 11.92 22.40
N LEU A 450 11.83 13.14 22.93
CA LEU A 450 10.81 13.45 23.94
C LEU A 450 9.39 13.24 23.44
N VAL A 451 9.08 13.66 22.20
CA VAL A 451 7.76 13.44 21.58
C VAL A 451 7.48 11.95 21.41
N CYS A 452 8.45 11.18 20.90
CA CYS A 452 8.33 9.72 20.76
C CYS A 452 8.09 9.03 22.11
N LEU A 453 8.85 9.43 23.15
CA LEU A 453 8.69 8.88 24.50
C LEU A 453 7.34 9.23 25.11
N ALA A 454 6.89 10.48 24.98
CA ALA A 454 5.56 10.91 25.42
C ALA A 454 4.44 10.15 24.70
N LEU A 455 4.58 9.94 23.39
CA LEU A 455 3.65 9.18 22.57
C LEU A 455 3.60 7.70 23.01
N LEU A 456 4.76 7.10 23.29
CA LEU A 456 4.87 5.72 23.73
C LEU A 456 4.21 5.52 25.10
N VAL A 457 4.48 6.42 26.06
CA VAL A 457 3.80 6.46 27.36
C VAL A 457 2.28 6.61 27.17
N TYR A 458 1.85 7.51 26.29
CA TYR A 458 0.43 7.69 26.01
C TYR A 458 -0.23 6.41 25.48
N ILE A 459 0.42 5.71 24.55
CA ILE A 459 -0.08 4.48 23.93
C ILE A 459 -0.14 3.30 24.92
N ILE A 460 0.78 3.22 25.87
CA ILE A 460 0.75 2.21 26.93
C ILE A 460 -0.45 2.39 27.87
N PHE A 461 -0.70 3.62 28.34
CA PHE A 461 -1.66 3.85 29.43
C PHE A 461 -3.07 4.22 28.96
N ASN A 462 -3.21 4.87 27.80
CA ASN A 462 -4.51 5.35 27.31
C ASN A 462 -5.53 4.22 27.05
N PRO A 463 -5.17 3.04 26.48
CA PRO A 463 -6.11 1.94 26.27
C PRO A 463 -6.57 1.25 27.56
N VAL A 464 -5.82 1.40 28.66
CA VAL A 464 -6.13 0.78 29.96
C VAL A 464 -7.23 1.54 30.69
N LYS A 465 -7.37 2.85 30.44
CA LYS A 465 -8.42 3.67 31.05
C LYS A 465 -9.77 3.26 30.44
N PRO A 466 -10.76 2.80 31.24
CA PRO A 466 -12.07 2.47 30.73
C PRO A 466 -12.72 3.75 30.18
N LYS A 467 -12.67 3.94 28.86
CA LYS A 467 -13.44 5.02 28.24
C LYS A 467 -14.91 4.63 28.31
N ILE A 468 -15.66 5.35 29.13
CA ILE A 468 -17.08 5.57 28.89
C ILE A 468 -17.13 6.55 27.70
N LYS A 469 -16.99 6.03 26.48
CA LYS A 469 -17.42 6.77 25.30
C LYS A 469 -18.55 5.98 24.68
N LYS A 470 -19.70 6.66 24.55
CA LYS A 470 -20.80 6.28 23.69
C LYS A 470 -20.18 5.65 22.46
N THR A 471 -20.56 4.40 22.19
CA THR A 471 -20.54 3.85 20.86
C THR A 471 -21.21 4.90 19.98
N ALA A 472 -20.42 5.80 19.40
CA ALA A 472 -20.68 6.18 18.03
C ALA A 472 -20.52 4.84 17.32
N SER A 473 -21.62 4.08 17.28
CA SER A 473 -21.81 3.12 16.23
C SER A 473 -21.42 3.90 14.99
N ILE A 474 -20.41 3.41 14.29
CA ILE A 474 -20.24 3.75 12.90
C ILE A 474 -21.63 3.50 12.34
N GLN A 475 -22.39 4.57 12.09
CA GLN A 475 -23.72 4.50 11.52
C GLN A 475 -23.49 3.98 10.11
N ILE A 476 -23.45 2.65 9.98
CA ILE A 476 -23.13 1.95 8.74
C ILE A 476 -24.14 2.33 7.65
N HIS A 477 -25.31 2.85 8.01
CA HIS A 477 -26.12 3.73 7.17
C HIS A 477 -26.70 4.83 8.08
N PRO A 478 -26.80 6.10 7.64
CA PRO A 478 -27.85 6.96 8.21
C PRO A 478 -29.15 6.15 8.12
N GLU A 479 -29.96 6.16 9.19
CA GLU A 479 -31.27 5.49 9.21
C GLU A 479 -31.89 5.62 7.83
N ILE A 480 -32.32 4.50 7.23
CA ILE A 480 -32.98 4.51 5.92
C ILE A 480 -34.12 5.49 6.06
N HIS A 481 -33.90 6.73 5.60
CA HIS A 481 -34.93 7.72 5.50
C HIS A 481 -35.83 7.12 4.42
N THR A 482 -36.93 6.50 4.86
CA THR A 482 -38.07 6.22 4.00
C THR A 482 -38.30 7.50 3.19
N LEU A 483 -38.42 7.37 1.86
CA LEU A 483 -38.65 8.50 0.96
C LEU A 483 -39.97 9.17 1.38
N LYS A 484 -39.88 10.14 2.30
CA LYS A 484 -41.04 10.73 2.98
C LYS A 484 -41.76 11.76 2.10
N LYS A 485 -41.10 12.24 1.04
CA LYS A 485 -41.69 13.09 0.01
C LYS A 485 -40.76 13.11 -1.21
N LEU A 486 -41.29 12.76 -2.38
CA LEU A 486 -40.63 13.00 -3.65
C LEU A 486 -41.19 14.31 -4.21
N ASP A 487 -40.41 15.39 -4.11
CA ASP A 487 -40.74 16.63 -4.80
C ASP A 487 -40.33 16.47 -6.27
N ILE A 488 -41.34 16.26 -7.13
CA ILE A 488 -41.11 16.12 -8.58
C ILE A 488 -40.84 17.51 -9.14
N PRO A 489 -39.63 17.82 -9.63
CA PRO A 489 -39.32 19.11 -10.20
C PRO A 489 -40.18 19.35 -11.45
N SER A 490 -40.68 20.57 -11.61
CA SER A 490 -41.31 21.03 -12.86
C SER A 490 -40.35 21.94 -13.59
N PHE A 491 -39.94 21.53 -14.78
CA PHE A 491 -39.10 22.34 -15.67
C PHE A 491 -40.01 23.16 -16.59
N ASN A 492 -39.95 24.48 -16.49
CA ASN A 492 -40.74 25.39 -17.33
C ASN A 492 -39.96 25.80 -18.58
N LYS A 493 -38.63 25.81 -18.50
CA LYS A 493 -37.72 26.10 -19.62
C LYS A 493 -36.72 24.97 -19.81
N ILE A 494 -36.79 24.26 -20.93
CA ILE A 494 -35.88 23.16 -21.24
C ILE A 494 -35.01 23.58 -22.42
N ALA A 495 -33.71 23.74 -22.19
CA ALA A 495 -32.73 23.96 -23.23
C ALA A 495 -32.34 22.64 -23.89
N ILE A 496 -32.16 22.65 -25.20
CA ILE A 496 -31.86 21.46 -26.01
C ILE A 496 -30.67 21.78 -26.91
N ALA A 497 -29.54 21.13 -26.69
CA ALA A 497 -28.34 21.30 -27.51
C ALA A 497 -28.40 20.36 -28.72
N LEU A 498 -28.63 20.94 -29.90
CA LEU A 498 -28.79 20.26 -31.18
C LEU A 498 -27.49 20.29 -31.99
N ASP A 499 -27.21 19.22 -32.72
CA ASP A 499 -26.08 19.14 -33.65
C ASP A 499 -26.52 19.04 -35.12
N PHE A 500 -27.82 19.12 -35.39
CA PHE A 500 -28.42 18.98 -36.70
C PHE A 500 -28.09 17.65 -37.39
N SER A 501 -27.96 16.58 -36.59
CA SER A 501 -27.86 15.20 -37.06
C SER A 501 -29.23 14.53 -37.14
N GLU A 502 -29.29 13.32 -37.72
CA GLU A 502 -30.48 12.46 -37.73
C GLU A 502 -30.92 12.05 -36.31
N HIS A 503 -30.08 12.27 -35.30
CA HIS A 503 -30.36 11.91 -33.91
C HIS A 503 -31.10 13.01 -33.13
N ASP A 504 -31.24 14.22 -33.67
CA ASP A 504 -31.95 15.33 -33.03
C ASP A 504 -33.42 15.00 -32.78
N GLU A 505 -34.07 14.18 -33.61
CA GLU A 505 -35.45 13.72 -33.38
C GLU A 505 -35.59 12.98 -32.05
N LYS A 506 -34.63 12.09 -31.76
CA LYS A 506 -34.56 11.34 -30.51
C LYS A 506 -34.31 12.29 -29.34
N LEU A 507 -33.37 13.22 -29.50
CA LEU A 507 -33.06 14.22 -28.48
C LEU A 507 -34.28 15.09 -28.12
N LEU A 508 -34.98 15.60 -29.13
CA LEU A 508 -36.21 16.38 -28.99
C LEU A 508 -37.31 15.56 -28.31
N ALA A 509 -37.48 14.29 -28.66
CA ALA A 509 -38.45 13.40 -28.00
C ALA A 509 -38.17 13.23 -26.50
N TYR A 510 -36.90 13.02 -26.12
CA TYR A 510 -36.51 12.95 -24.71
C TYR A 510 -36.72 14.26 -23.97
N ALA A 511 -36.44 15.40 -24.60
CA ALA A 511 -36.67 16.72 -24.01
C ALA A 511 -38.16 16.99 -23.78
N ILE A 512 -39.00 16.69 -24.78
CA ILE A 512 -40.47 16.83 -24.67
C ILE A 512 -41.02 15.93 -23.56
N GLY A 513 -40.47 14.71 -23.40
CA GLY A 513 -40.86 13.80 -22.33
C GLY A 513 -40.57 14.30 -20.91
N GLN A 514 -39.68 15.28 -20.74
CA GLN A 514 -39.41 15.93 -19.45
C GLN A 514 -40.26 17.18 -19.19
N GLY A 515 -40.87 17.74 -20.23
CA GLY A 515 -41.71 18.93 -20.14
C GLY A 515 -43.16 18.62 -19.76
N LYS A 516 -43.86 19.64 -19.23
CA LYS A 516 -45.32 19.70 -19.08
C LYS A 516 -45.96 20.58 -20.16
N ALA A 517 -47.29 20.68 -20.19
CA ALA A 517 -48.06 21.38 -21.22
C ALA A 517 -47.64 22.84 -21.52
N ASN A 518 -47.03 23.56 -20.56
CA ASN A 518 -46.61 24.96 -20.73
C ASN A 518 -45.08 25.14 -20.77
N THR A 519 -44.34 24.08 -21.10
CA THR A 519 -42.88 24.13 -21.15
C THR A 519 -42.41 24.86 -22.39
N HIS A 520 -41.48 25.78 -22.21
CA HIS A 520 -40.79 26.48 -23.28
C HIS A 520 -39.51 25.72 -23.66
N TYR A 521 -39.42 25.29 -24.90
CA TYR A 521 -38.28 24.54 -25.44
C TYR A 521 -37.32 25.50 -26.15
N LEU A 522 -36.08 25.54 -25.68
CA LEU A 522 -35.07 26.49 -26.12
C LEU A 522 -34.02 25.71 -26.91
N LEU A 523 -34.11 25.76 -28.24
CA LEU A 523 -33.23 25.03 -29.13
C LEU A 523 -31.91 25.79 -29.27
N ILE A 524 -30.78 25.11 -29.05
CA ILE A 524 -29.44 25.70 -29.09
C ILE A 524 -28.61 24.93 -30.09
N HIS A 525 -28.08 25.62 -31.11
CA HIS A 525 -27.10 25.04 -32.02
C HIS A 525 -25.85 25.91 -32.07
N ILE A 526 -24.68 25.30 -32.20
CA ILE A 526 -23.41 26.01 -32.30
C ILE A 526 -22.87 25.88 -33.71
N VAL A 527 -22.79 27.00 -34.43
CA VAL A 527 -22.30 27.03 -35.81
C VAL A 527 -20.78 26.78 -35.81
N GLU A 528 -20.35 25.78 -36.58
CA GLU A 528 -18.96 25.28 -36.54
C GLU A 528 -18.10 25.68 -37.74
N SER A 529 -18.66 26.45 -38.68
CA SER A 529 -17.97 26.94 -39.87
C SER A 529 -16.68 27.68 -39.49
N ALA A 530 -15.69 27.61 -40.38
CA ALA A 530 -14.40 28.26 -40.15
C ALA A 530 -14.55 29.79 -39.97
N SER A 531 -15.47 30.42 -40.71
CA SER A 531 -15.74 31.85 -40.64
C SER A 531 -16.53 32.22 -39.38
N ALA A 532 -17.50 31.41 -38.94
CA ALA A 532 -18.22 31.58 -37.68
C ALA A 532 -17.30 31.51 -36.45
N LYS A 533 -16.26 30.66 -36.49
CA LYS A 533 -15.26 30.58 -35.42
C LYS A 533 -14.40 31.83 -35.28
N LEU A 534 -14.17 32.57 -36.37
CA LEU A 534 -13.35 33.79 -36.38
C LEU A 534 -14.19 35.06 -36.17
N PHE A 535 -15.28 35.22 -36.92
CA PHE A 535 -16.08 36.44 -37.00
C PHE A 535 -17.36 36.40 -36.16
N GLY A 536 -17.72 35.25 -35.58
CA GLY A 536 -18.88 35.13 -34.67
C GLY A 536 -20.20 35.52 -35.36
N HIS A 537 -21.02 36.36 -34.71
CA HIS A 537 -22.30 36.81 -35.25
C HIS A 537 -22.21 37.63 -36.56
N GLU A 538 -21.02 38.10 -36.93
CA GLU A 538 -20.78 38.84 -38.18
C GLU A 538 -20.48 37.91 -39.37
N SER A 539 -20.43 36.59 -39.16
CA SER A 539 -20.24 35.62 -40.25
C SER A 539 -21.51 35.47 -41.07
N ASP A 540 -21.45 35.88 -42.34
CA ASP A 540 -22.51 35.67 -43.34
C ASP A 540 -22.07 34.62 -44.37
N ASP A 541 -21.67 33.43 -43.88
CA ASP A 541 -21.33 32.30 -44.74
C ASP A 541 -22.54 31.41 -45.03
N TYR A 542 -22.41 30.60 -46.09
CA TYR A 542 -23.46 29.71 -46.56
C TYR A 542 -23.92 28.69 -45.50
N GLU A 543 -22.98 28.19 -44.69
CA GLU A 543 -23.24 27.20 -43.64
C GLU A 543 -24.07 27.81 -42.49
N SER A 544 -23.72 29.02 -42.06
CA SER A 544 -24.45 29.81 -41.05
C SER A 544 -25.88 30.14 -41.48
N ARG A 545 -26.10 30.40 -42.78
CA ARG A 545 -27.46 30.61 -43.33
C ARG A 545 -28.28 29.34 -43.31
N ILE A 546 -27.70 28.21 -43.71
CA ILE A 546 -28.36 26.90 -43.67
C ILE A 546 -28.71 26.51 -42.23
N ASP A 547 -27.79 26.68 -41.29
CA ASP A 547 -28.01 26.35 -39.88
C ASP A 547 -29.14 27.21 -39.28
N LYS A 548 -29.25 28.46 -39.71
CA LYS A 548 -30.36 29.34 -39.33
C LYS A 548 -31.69 28.88 -39.93
N GLU A 549 -31.74 28.60 -41.23
CA GLU A 549 -32.93 28.07 -41.89
C GLU A 549 -33.40 26.75 -41.26
N ARG A 550 -32.45 25.88 -40.89
CA ARG A 550 -32.73 24.60 -40.23
C ARG A 550 -33.25 24.81 -38.80
N MET A 551 -32.65 25.74 -38.04
CA MET A 551 -33.16 26.12 -36.71
C MET A 551 -34.59 26.63 -36.80
N ASP A 552 -34.87 27.55 -37.72
CA ASP A 552 -36.20 28.14 -37.92
C ASP A 552 -37.24 27.06 -38.29
N SER A 553 -36.84 26.09 -39.12
CA SER A 553 -37.66 24.92 -39.46
C SER A 553 -37.99 24.03 -38.24
N TYR A 554 -37.01 23.77 -37.38
CA TYR A 554 -37.22 22.97 -36.15
C TYR A 554 -38.16 23.69 -35.18
N VAL A 555 -37.99 25.00 -35.02
CA VAL A 555 -38.86 25.84 -34.20
C VAL A 555 -40.30 25.82 -34.75
N ALA A 556 -40.47 26.05 -36.05
CA ALA A 556 -41.78 26.02 -36.70
C ALA A 556 -42.48 24.66 -36.52
N THR A 557 -41.75 23.55 -36.71
CA THR A 557 -42.26 22.19 -36.53
C THR A 557 -42.77 21.94 -35.11
N LEU A 558 -42.06 22.43 -34.09
CA LEU A 558 -42.50 22.31 -32.69
C LEU A 558 -43.74 23.18 -32.41
N GLN A 559 -43.79 24.39 -32.97
CA GLN A 559 -44.91 25.31 -32.81
C GLN A 559 -46.19 24.79 -33.49
N GLU A 560 -46.09 24.20 -34.69
CA GLU A 560 -47.20 23.53 -35.37
C GLU A 560 -47.77 22.36 -34.56
N ARG A 561 -46.91 21.67 -33.79
CA ARG A 561 -47.31 20.60 -32.87
C ARG A 561 -47.84 21.11 -31.52
N GLY A 562 -47.97 22.42 -31.35
CA GLY A 562 -48.54 23.06 -30.17
C GLY A 562 -47.56 23.31 -29.03
N PHE A 563 -46.25 23.20 -29.25
CA PHE A 563 -45.23 23.50 -28.25
C PHE A 563 -44.71 24.94 -28.37
N THR A 564 -44.38 25.57 -27.25
CA THR A 564 -43.68 26.86 -27.27
C THR A 564 -42.18 26.62 -27.47
N ALA A 565 -41.64 27.07 -28.60
CA ALA A 565 -40.22 26.88 -28.93
C ALA A 565 -39.56 28.17 -29.45
N GLU A 566 -38.28 28.34 -29.14
CA GLU A 566 -37.42 29.45 -29.58
C GLU A 566 -36.01 28.91 -29.91
N GLY A 567 -35.37 29.44 -30.96
CA GLY A 567 -34.08 28.97 -31.47
C GLY A 567 -32.94 29.95 -31.22
N PHE A 568 -31.78 29.44 -30.82
CA PHE A 568 -30.58 30.22 -30.52
C PHE A 568 -29.36 29.63 -31.23
N LEU A 569 -28.64 30.48 -31.95
CA LEU A 569 -27.35 30.14 -32.55
C LEU A 569 -26.20 30.70 -31.70
N GLY A 570 -25.27 29.82 -31.33
CA GLY A 570 -23.99 30.16 -30.69
C GLY A 570 -22.82 30.02 -31.64
N TYR A 571 -21.71 30.67 -31.32
CA TYR A 571 -20.55 30.78 -32.21
C TYR A 571 -19.24 30.56 -31.44
N ARG A 572 -18.20 30.07 -32.13
CA ARG A 572 -16.85 29.81 -31.57
C ARG A 572 -16.73 28.51 -30.77
N ASN A 573 -16.94 28.53 -29.45
CA ASN A 573 -16.64 27.40 -28.57
C ASN A 573 -17.93 26.71 -28.09
N ARG A 574 -18.13 25.46 -28.54
CA ARG A 574 -19.33 24.68 -28.29
C ARG A 574 -19.74 24.61 -26.82
N SER A 575 -18.83 24.24 -25.93
CA SER A 575 -19.14 24.08 -24.50
C SER A 575 -19.49 25.41 -23.84
N LYS A 576 -18.66 26.44 -24.06
CA LYS A 576 -18.85 27.74 -23.41
C LYS A 576 -20.11 28.46 -23.90
N GLU A 577 -20.43 28.33 -25.17
CA GLU A 577 -21.63 28.95 -25.75
C GLU A 577 -22.91 28.26 -25.30
N ILE A 578 -22.95 26.93 -25.23
CA ILE A 578 -24.10 26.22 -24.66
C ILE A 578 -24.35 26.68 -23.23
N VAL A 579 -23.29 26.79 -22.41
CA VAL A 579 -23.39 27.31 -21.04
C VAL A 579 -23.87 28.76 -21.01
N ARG A 580 -23.33 29.63 -21.89
CA ARG A 580 -23.70 31.05 -21.98
C ARG A 580 -25.17 31.21 -22.33
N ILE A 581 -25.63 30.55 -23.39
CA ILE A 581 -27.00 30.63 -23.88
C ILE A 581 -27.95 30.08 -22.83
N ALA A 582 -27.69 28.89 -22.26
CA ALA A 582 -28.52 28.27 -21.23
C ALA A 582 -28.67 29.16 -19.97
N LYS A 583 -27.62 29.89 -19.57
CA LYS A 583 -27.67 30.87 -18.48
C LYS A 583 -28.47 32.12 -18.84
N ASN A 584 -28.27 32.66 -20.04
CA ASN A 584 -28.94 33.88 -20.51
C ASN A 584 -30.46 33.70 -20.60
N VAL A 585 -30.91 32.55 -21.12
CA VAL A 585 -32.34 32.22 -21.25
C VAL A 585 -32.96 31.74 -19.94
N GLN A 586 -32.14 31.55 -18.89
CA GLN A 586 -32.53 31.00 -17.59
C GLN A 586 -33.22 29.63 -17.74
N ALA A 587 -32.55 28.69 -18.42
CA ALA A 587 -33.08 27.34 -18.56
C ALA A 587 -33.14 26.63 -17.20
N ASP A 588 -34.19 25.85 -16.96
CA ASP A 588 -34.35 25.03 -15.75
C ASP A 588 -33.68 23.67 -15.89
N MET A 589 -33.46 23.22 -17.13
CA MET A 589 -32.84 21.95 -17.49
C MET A 589 -32.15 22.05 -18.86
N LEU A 590 -31.08 21.30 -19.05
CA LEU A 590 -30.43 21.14 -20.36
C LEU A 590 -30.52 19.67 -20.81
N VAL A 591 -30.88 19.44 -22.07
CA VAL A 591 -30.85 18.13 -22.71
C VAL A 591 -29.80 18.17 -23.81
N MET A 592 -28.89 17.18 -23.81
CA MET A 592 -27.82 17.10 -24.81
C MET A 592 -27.48 15.65 -25.17
N GLY A 593 -27.00 15.46 -26.40
CA GLY A 593 -26.57 14.16 -26.91
C GLY A 593 -25.18 13.78 -26.41
N ALA A 594 -24.99 12.49 -26.12
CA ALA A 594 -23.67 11.87 -26.04
C ALA A 594 -23.54 10.84 -27.15
N HIS A 595 -22.49 10.97 -27.95
CA HIS A 595 -22.11 9.97 -28.94
C HIS A 595 -21.29 8.89 -28.23
N GLY A 596 -21.70 7.63 -28.33
CA GLY A 596 -20.94 6.52 -27.76
C GLY A 596 -19.57 6.39 -28.43
N HIS A 597 -18.51 6.74 -27.71
CA HIS A 597 -17.13 6.52 -28.17
C HIS A 597 -16.33 5.71 -27.14
N THR A 598 -15.47 4.84 -27.66
CA THR A 598 -14.61 3.94 -26.90
C THR A 598 -13.14 4.31 -27.10
N GLY A 599 -12.47 4.81 -26.06
CA GLY A 599 -11.00 4.73 -25.93
C GLY A 599 -10.20 6.03 -25.94
N LEU A 600 -8.93 5.93 -26.35
CA LEU A 600 -7.85 6.92 -26.16
C LEU A 600 -8.10 8.34 -26.70
N LYS A 601 -9.12 8.55 -27.53
CA LYS A 601 -9.46 9.87 -28.11
C LYS A 601 -10.08 10.82 -27.07
N ASP A 602 -10.63 10.30 -25.97
CA ASP A 602 -11.23 11.08 -24.87
C ASP A 602 -10.22 11.94 -24.10
N PHE A 603 -8.95 11.54 -24.11
CA PHE A 603 -7.88 12.26 -23.41
C PHE A 603 -7.39 13.48 -24.19
N ILE A 604 -7.68 13.57 -25.50
CA ILE A 604 -7.16 14.60 -26.40
C ILE A 604 -8.22 15.66 -26.74
N TYR A 605 -9.49 15.26 -26.88
CA TYR A 605 -10.60 16.17 -27.22
C TYR A 605 -11.68 16.09 -26.14
N GLY A 606 -11.51 16.88 -25.08
CA GLY A 606 -12.35 16.84 -23.88
C GLY A 606 -13.86 16.82 -24.18
N GLU A 607 -14.59 15.94 -23.49
CA GLU A 607 -16.04 15.81 -23.66
C GLU A 607 -16.76 17.13 -23.38
N THR A 608 -17.45 17.66 -24.38
CA THR A 608 -18.35 18.83 -24.25
C THR A 608 -19.34 18.63 -23.10
N VAL A 609 -19.79 17.39 -22.90
CA VAL A 609 -20.67 16.97 -21.80
C VAL A 609 -20.06 17.24 -20.42
N ASN A 610 -18.79 16.83 -20.19
CA ASN A 610 -18.14 17.03 -18.89
C ASN A 610 -17.93 18.51 -18.59
N THR A 611 -17.55 19.31 -19.57
CA THR A 611 -17.34 20.76 -19.39
C THR A 611 -18.65 21.46 -19.05
N VAL A 612 -19.72 21.19 -19.83
CA VAL A 612 -21.04 21.78 -19.63
C VAL A 612 -21.65 21.38 -18.27
N ARG A 613 -21.49 20.11 -17.86
CA ARG A 613 -21.96 19.60 -16.56
C ARG A 613 -21.33 20.31 -15.37
N HIS A 614 -20.05 20.68 -15.44
CA HIS A 614 -19.37 21.36 -14.32
C HIS A 614 -19.75 22.85 -14.20
N GLU A 615 -20.10 23.50 -15.31
CA GLU A 615 -20.34 24.95 -15.33
C GLU A 615 -21.81 25.37 -15.15
N LEU A 616 -22.76 24.44 -15.33
CA LEU A 616 -24.19 24.64 -15.12
C LEU A 616 -24.65 24.14 -13.75
N LYS A 617 -25.52 24.93 -13.09
CA LYS A 617 -26.14 24.59 -11.80
C LYS A 617 -27.55 24.00 -11.94
N ILE A 618 -27.91 23.58 -13.16
CA ILE A 618 -29.22 23.03 -13.52
C ILE A 618 -29.06 21.54 -13.90
N PRO A 619 -30.11 20.71 -13.76
CA PRO A 619 -30.07 19.34 -14.23
C PRO A 619 -29.70 19.24 -15.72
N VAL A 620 -28.76 18.34 -16.03
CA VAL A 620 -28.35 18.04 -17.40
C VAL A 620 -28.72 16.60 -17.71
N LEU A 621 -29.63 16.39 -18.67
CA LEU A 621 -29.98 15.08 -19.20
C LEU A 621 -29.11 14.77 -20.41
N ILE A 622 -28.36 13.67 -20.30
CA ILE A 622 -27.53 13.17 -21.37
C ILE A 622 -28.31 12.03 -22.04
N VAL A 623 -28.65 12.22 -23.31
CA VAL A 623 -29.30 11.20 -24.13
C VAL A 623 -28.21 10.46 -24.89
N ASN A 624 -28.14 9.14 -24.72
CA ASN A 624 -27.25 8.31 -25.54
C ASN A 624 -27.87 8.17 -26.93
N LEU A 625 -27.28 8.84 -27.92
CA LEU A 625 -27.84 8.96 -29.26
C LEU A 625 -27.60 7.71 -30.10
#